data_AF-A0A9E1K709-F1
#
_entry.id   AF-A0A9E1K709-F1
#
_cell.length_a   1.000
_cell.length_b   1.000
_cell.length_c   1.000
_cell.angle_alpha   90.00
_cell.angle_beta   90.00
_cell.angle_gamma   90.00
#
_symmetry.space_group_name_H-M   'P 1'
#
loop_
_entity.id
_entity.type
_entity.pdbx_description
1 polymer ?
#
loop_
_entity_poly.entity_id
_entity_poly.type
_entity_poly.pdbx_seq_one_letter_code
_entity_poly.pdbx_strand_id
1 'polypeptide(L)'
;MIMKFEKFVRELKVIFSQVIMFFPGKLGNLFRQWWLKSQVQSSGSAISVGMGLEITGGKNIRLGDRVNIMRFNYFYAIDGRIELGSDVSINSNVQIGAADGGKIIIGDHVIIGPNVVLRASNHAYERVDIPIKDQGHTGGEIIIENDVWICANVVVTKDVRIGAHSIIAAGSVVTSDVEPYSVFAGVPAKLLRKRN
;
A
#
# COMPACT_ATOMS: atom_id res chain seq x y z
N MET A 1 -28.92 -24.00 -0.57
CA MET A 1 -29.36 -23.10 -1.66
C MET A 1 -28.87 -21.67 -1.44
N ILE A 2 -29.04 -21.09 -0.25
CA ILE A 2 -28.59 -19.73 0.13
C ILE A 2 -27.07 -19.52 -0.06
N MET A 3 -26.23 -20.45 0.40
CA MET A 3 -24.75 -20.36 0.23
C MET A 3 -24.29 -20.36 -1.24
N LYS A 4 -25.08 -20.91 -2.18
CA LYS A 4 -24.78 -20.85 -3.62
C LYS A 4 -25.12 -19.47 -4.20
N PHE A 5 -26.19 -18.85 -3.70
CA PHE A 5 -26.62 -17.51 -4.14
C PHE A 5 -25.65 -16.42 -3.68
N GLU A 6 -25.16 -16.45 -2.42
CA GLU A 6 -24.18 -15.46 -1.95
C GLU A 6 -22.85 -15.53 -2.71
N LYS A 7 -22.37 -16.74 -3.00
CA LYS A 7 -21.17 -16.95 -3.83
C LYS A 7 -21.36 -16.36 -5.22
N PHE A 8 -22.51 -16.62 -5.85
CA PHE A 8 -22.86 -16.07 -7.15
C PHE A 8 -22.91 -14.53 -7.13
N VAL A 9 -23.56 -13.92 -6.13
CA VAL A 9 -23.59 -12.45 -5.98
C VAL A 9 -22.18 -11.87 -5.81
N ARG A 10 -21.32 -12.56 -5.04
CA ARG A 10 -19.92 -12.16 -4.88
C ARG A 10 -19.15 -12.23 -6.21
N GLU A 11 -19.33 -13.29 -6.98
CA GLU A 11 -18.72 -13.42 -8.31
C GLU A 11 -19.17 -12.31 -9.25
N LEU A 12 -20.47 -11.96 -9.26
CA LEU A 12 -20.97 -10.82 -10.03
C LEU A 12 -20.32 -9.50 -9.61
N LYS A 13 -20.13 -9.26 -8.30
CA LYS A 13 -19.42 -8.08 -7.81
C LYS A 13 -17.96 -8.06 -8.28
N VAL A 14 -17.28 -9.20 -8.29
CA VAL A 14 -15.91 -9.32 -8.79
C VAL A 14 -15.88 -8.99 -10.29
N ILE A 15 -16.73 -9.62 -11.10
CA ILE A 15 -16.81 -9.36 -12.55
C ILE A 15 -17.09 -7.88 -12.80
N PHE A 16 -18.05 -7.30 -12.09
CA PHE A 16 -18.39 -5.88 -12.22
C PHE A 16 -17.20 -4.97 -11.86
N SER A 17 -16.48 -5.27 -10.78
CA SER A 17 -15.28 -4.52 -10.40
C SER A 17 -14.20 -4.59 -11.47
N GLN A 18 -14.01 -5.76 -12.12
CA GLN A 18 -13.05 -5.94 -13.21
C GLN A 18 -13.44 -5.08 -14.43
N VAL A 19 -14.73 -5.04 -14.79
CA VAL A 19 -15.20 -4.16 -15.89
C VAL A 19 -14.87 -2.70 -15.59
N ILE A 20 -15.14 -2.21 -14.37
CA ILE A 20 -14.80 -0.83 -13.99
C ILE A 20 -13.28 -0.60 -14.02
N MET A 21 -12.50 -1.52 -13.46
CA MET A 21 -11.05 -1.38 -13.33
C MET A 21 -10.34 -1.28 -14.68
N PHE A 22 -10.87 -1.92 -15.72
CA PHE A 22 -10.26 -1.96 -17.04
C PHE A 22 -10.94 -1.10 -18.11
N PHE A 23 -12.03 -0.39 -17.76
CA PHE A 23 -12.68 0.51 -18.70
C PHE A 23 -11.76 1.68 -19.11
N PRO A 24 -11.47 1.90 -20.40
CA PRO A 24 -10.44 2.85 -20.82
C PRO A 24 -10.92 4.31 -20.79
N GLY A 25 -9.97 5.23 -20.97
CA GLY A 25 -10.25 6.65 -21.20
C GLY A 25 -10.68 7.45 -19.96
N LYS A 26 -11.09 8.70 -20.20
CA LYS A 26 -11.46 9.66 -19.14
C LYS A 26 -12.68 9.21 -18.34
N LEU A 27 -13.68 8.63 -19.00
CA LEU A 27 -14.85 8.05 -18.32
C LEU A 27 -14.44 6.89 -17.39
N GLY A 28 -13.50 6.04 -17.81
CA GLY A 28 -12.93 5.01 -16.96
C GLY A 28 -12.26 5.56 -15.71
N ASN A 29 -11.56 6.69 -15.82
CA ASN A 29 -10.97 7.36 -14.65
C ASN A 29 -12.04 7.78 -13.64
N LEU A 30 -13.16 8.34 -14.10
CA LEU A 30 -14.28 8.73 -13.25
C LEU A 30 -14.95 7.51 -12.59
N PHE A 31 -15.18 6.44 -13.34
CA PHE A 31 -15.78 5.22 -12.79
C PHE A 31 -14.88 4.55 -11.77
N ARG A 32 -13.56 4.48 -12.01
CA ARG A 32 -12.61 3.94 -11.03
C ARG A 32 -12.52 4.83 -9.79
N GLN A 33 -12.53 6.15 -9.95
CA GLN A 33 -12.59 7.07 -8.83
C GLN A 33 -13.84 6.81 -7.98
N TRP A 34 -15.03 6.84 -8.59
CA TRP A 34 -16.29 6.56 -7.90
C TRP A 34 -16.28 5.20 -7.20
N TRP A 35 -15.81 4.16 -7.90
CA TRP A 35 -15.72 2.82 -7.35
C TRP A 35 -14.80 2.79 -6.13
N LEU A 36 -13.59 3.33 -6.21
CA LEU A 36 -12.66 3.38 -5.08
C LEU A 36 -13.30 4.06 -3.87
N LYS A 37 -13.96 5.22 -4.06
CA LYS A 37 -14.64 5.93 -2.97
C LYS A 37 -15.74 5.10 -2.29
N SER A 38 -16.40 4.21 -3.04
CA SER A 38 -17.40 3.29 -2.48
C SER A 38 -16.78 2.11 -1.70
N GLN A 39 -15.54 1.72 -2.04
CA GLN A 39 -14.85 0.59 -1.43
C GLN A 39 -14.14 0.95 -0.13
N VAL A 40 -13.55 2.15 -0.05
CA VAL A 40 -12.74 2.56 1.10
C VAL A 40 -13.58 3.08 2.28
N GLN A 41 -12.95 3.28 3.45
CA GLN A 41 -13.60 3.86 4.62
C GLN A 41 -13.90 5.34 4.42
N SER A 42 -12.92 6.08 3.91
CA SER A 42 -13.02 7.50 3.60
C SER A 42 -11.96 7.88 2.56
N SER A 43 -12.25 8.90 1.76
CA SER A 43 -11.33 9.46 0.78
C SER A 43 -11.55 10.95 0.63
N GLY A 44 -10.51 11.70 0.29
CA GLY A 44 -10.66 13.07 -0.19
C GLY A 44 -11.40 13.19 -1.52
N SER A 45 -11.46 14.43 -2.02
CA SER A 45 -12.26 14.78 -3.19
C SER A 45 -11.53 14.46 -4.50
N ALA A 46 -10.25 14.84 -4.59
CA ALA A 46 -9.42 14.70 -5.77
C ALA A 46 -8.63 13.38 -5.74
N ILE A 47 -9.24 12.28 -6.18
CA ILE A 47 -8.57 10.97 -6.29
C ILE A 47 -8.44 10.57 -7.76
N SER A 48 -7.26 10.16 -8.20
CA SER A 48 -7.04 9.56 -9.52
C SER A 48 -6.68 8.09 -9.37
N VAL A 49 -7.29 7.23 -10.19
CA VAL A 49 -7.12 5.78 -10.12
C VAL A 49 -6.83 5.23 -11.52
N GLY A 50 -5.65 4.64 -11.67
CA GLY A 50 -5.21 3.91 -12.85
C GLY A 50 -5.90 2.55 -12.97
N MET A 51 -5.75 1.92 -14.13
CA MET A 51 -6.35 0.61 -14.38
C MET A 51 -5.80 -0.46 -13.44
N GLY A 52 -6.66 -1.39 -13.06
CA GLY A 52 -6.27 -2.61 -12.32
C GLY A 52 -5.86 -2.38 -10.87
N LEU A 53 -6.38 -1.34 -10.21
CA LEU A 53 -6.27 -1.24 -8.75
C LEU A 53 -7.09 -2.37 -8.10
N GLU A 54 -6.46 -3.14 -7.24
CA GLU A 54 -7.11 -4.12 -6.40
C GLU A 54 -7.15 -3.64 -4.95
N ILE A 55 -8.30 -3.82 -4.29
CA ILE A 55 -8.51 -3.45 -2.90
C ILE A 55 -9.14 -4.62 -2.15
N THR A 56 -8.52 -5.01 -1.04
CA THR A 56 -9.10 -5.94 -0.08
C THR A 56 -9.12 -5.28 1.30
N GLY A 57 -10.24 -5.42 2.03
CA GLY A 57 -10.38 -4.79 3.34
C GLY A 57 -10.54 -3.26 3.27
N GLY A 58 -11.17 -2.74 2.21
CA GLY A 58 -11.31 -1.30 1.97
C GLY A 58 -11.88 -0.49 3.15
N LYS A 59 -12.71 -1.09 4.01
CA LYS A 59 -13.25 -0.44 5.22
C LYS A 59 -12.20 -0.09 6.28
N ASN A 60 -10.97 -0.58 6.13
CA ASN A 60 -9.82 -0.21 6.96
C ASN A 60 -8.83 0.71 6.24
N ILE A 61 -9.21 1.25 5.08
CA ILE A 61 -8.38 2.13 4.26
C ILE A 61 -8.95 3.55 4.27
N ARG A 62 -8.08 4.51 4.60
CA ARG A 62 -8.39 5.94 4.54
C ARG A 62 -7.41 6.64 3.61
N LEU A 63 -7.94 7.53 2.78
CA LEU A 63 -7.16 8.32 1.83
C LEU A 63 -7.43 9.81 2.07
N GLY A 64 -6.38 10.63 2.08
CA GLY A 64 -6.50 12.08 2.08
C GLY A 64 -6.97 12.62 0.73
N ASP A 65 -6.69 13.90 0.48
CA ASP A 65 -7.04 14.57 -0.77
C ASP A 65 -5.87 14.56 -1.76
N ARG A 66 -6.15 14.70 -3.06
CA ARG A 66 -5.10 14.74 -4.12
C ARG A 66 -4.21 13.50 -4.15
N VAL A 67 -4.81 12.31 -3.99
CA VAL A 67 -4.10 11.03 -4.11
C VAL A 67 -4.16 10.52 -5.55
N ASN A 68 -2.98 10.27 -6.14
CA ASN A 68 -2.85 9.68 -7.47
C ASN A 68 -2.33 8.24 -7.36
N ILE A 69 -3.13 7.28 -7.81
CA ILE A 69 -2.80 5.87 -7.84
C ILE A 69 -2.68 5.47 -9.31
N MET A 70 -1.49 5.08 -9.76
CA MET A 70 -1.28 4.58 -11.12
C MET A 70 -1.74 3.12 -11.26
N ARG A 71 -1.27 2.40 -12.28
CA ARG A 71 -1.86 1.13 -12.71
C ARG A 71 -1.39 -0.04 -11.83
N PHE A 72 -2.24 -1.06 -11.68
CA PHE A 72 -1.88 -2.36 -11.12
C PHE A 72 -1.40 -2.32 -9.66
N ASN A 73 -1.91 -1.37 -8.89
CA ASN A 73 -1.62 -1.29 -7.47
C ASN A 73 -2.48 -2.30 -6.69
N TYR A 74 -1.96 -2.81 -5.57
CA TYR A 74 -2.71 -3.69 -4.69
C TYR A 74 -2.67 -3.18 -3.24
N PHE A 75 -3.84 -2.81 -2.72
CA PHE A 75 -4.02 -2.42 -1.32
C PHE A 75 -4.74 -3.52 -0.55
N TYR A 76 -4.11 -3.99 0.52
CA TYR A 76 -4.57 -5.14 1.28
C TYR A 76 -4.61 -4.80 2.78
N ALA A 77 -5.83 -4.76 3.35
CA ALA A 77 -6.11 -4.36 4.73
C ALA A 77 -7.23 -5.21 5.39
N ILE A 78 -7.17 -6.55 5.31
CA ILE A 78 -8.26 -7.45 5.80
C ILE A 78 -8.55 -7.23 7.29
N ASP A 79 -7.51 -7.18 8.11
CA ASP A 79 -7.53 -7.02 9.56
C ASP A 79 -6.39 -6.09 10.03
N GLY A 80 -5.78 -5.37 9.10
CA GLY A 80 -4.85 -4.28 9.34
C GLY A 80 -5.46 -2.93 8.97
N ARG A 81 -4.63 -1.88 8.98
CA ARG A 81 -5.06 -0.49 8.68
C ARG A 81 -4.10 0.19 7.71
N ILE A 82 -4.64 0.87 6.70
CA ILE A 82 -3.87 1.68 5.74
C ILE A 82 -4.40 3.11 5.77
N GLU A 83 -3.52 4.07 6.00
CA GLU A 83 -3.84 5.50 6.00
C GLU A 83 -2.87 6.25 5.11
N LEU A 84 -3.40 6.97 4.12
CA LEU A 84 -2.63 7.89 3.28
C LEU A 84 -3.07 9.31 3.57
N GLY A 85 -2.11 10.21 3.70
CA GLY A 85 -2.31 11.65 3.73
C GLY A 85 -2.75 12.21 2.38
N SER A 86 -2.50 13.49 2.19
CA SER A 86 -2.82 14.25 0.97
C SER A 86 -1.60 14.44 0.08
N ASP A 87 -1.82 14.72 -1.20
CA ASP A 87 -0.75 14.93 -2.19
C ASP A 87 0.18 13.71 -2.34
N VAL A 88 -0.37 12.50 -2.22
CA VAL A 88 0.37 11.25 -2.35
C VAL A 88 0.32 10.75 -3.80
N SER A 89 1.49 10.46 -4.38
CA SER A 89 1.61 9.87 -5.72
C SER A 89 2.18 8.45 -5.63
N ILE A 90 1.40 7.47 -6.09
CA ILE A 90 1.74 6.05 -6.09
C ILE A 90 1.87 5.60 -7.54
N ASN A 91 3.07 5.21 -7.93
CA ASN A 91 3.34 4.74 -9.28
C ASN A 91 2.77 3.31 -9.48
N SER A 92 3.10 2.68 -10.60
CA SER A 92 2.46 1.42 -10.99
C SER A 92 3.03 0.23 -10.23
N ASN A 93 2.20 -0.79 -10.01
CA ASN A 93 2.60 -2.06 -9.40
C ASN A 93 3.15 -1.94 -7.97
N VAL A 94 2.64 -0.99 -7.17
CA VAL A 94 2.95 -0.91 -5.74
C VAL A 94 2.02 -1.83 -4.96
N GLN A 95 2.60 -2.55 -3.99
CA GLN A 95 1.88 -3.38 -3.05
C GLN A 95 1.93 -2.74 -1.66
N ILE A 96 0.77 -2.45 -1.09
CA ILE A 96 0.62 -1.91 0.27
C ILE A 96 -0.19 -2.91 1.09
N GLY A 97 0.49 -3.66 1.95
CA GLY A 97 -0.11 -4.77 2.68
C GLY A 97 0.01 -4.62 4.20
N ALA A 98 -1.14 -4.46 4.85
CA ALA A 98 -1.30 -4.45 6.30
C ALA A 98 -2.29 -5.55 6.70
N ALA A 99 -1.85 -6.53 7.47
CA ALA A 99 -2.70 -7.59 8.01
C ALA A 99 -2.19 -8.03 9.38
N ASP A 100 -2.93 -8.93 10.03
CA ASP A 100 -2.59 -9.51 11.32
C ASP A 100 -2.46 -8.40 12.39
N GLY A 101 -3.34 -7.40 12.34
CA GLY A 101 -3.28 -6.20 13.19
C GLY A 101 -2.24 -5.15 12.75
N GLY A 102 -1.53 -5.38 11.65
CA GLY A 102 -0.52 -4.46 11.13
C GLY A 102 -1.08 -3.13 10.62
N LYS A 103 -0.21 -2.13 10.53
CA LYS A 103 -0.59 -0.76 10.16
C LYS A 103 0.43 -0.10 9.25
N ILE A 104 -0.07 0.57 8.21
CA ILE A 104 0.73 1.40 7.32
C ILE A 104 0.16 2.81 7.33
N ILE A 105 0.99 3.78 7.73
CA ILE A 105 0.65 5.21 7.71
C ILE A 105 1.60 5.89 6.73
N ILE A 106 1.04 6.63 5.78
CA ILE A 106 1.78 7.44 4.81
C ILE A 106 1.33 8.88 5.01
N GLY A 107 2.28 9.77 5.25
CA GLY A 107 2.06 11.20 5.42
C GLY A 107 1.70 11.93 4.12
N ASP A 108 1.80 13.25 4.19
CA ASP A 108 1.50 14.14 3.05
C ASP A 108 2.69 14.28 2.11
N HIS A 109 2.45 14.62 0.84
CA HIS A 109 3.47 14.90 -0.16
C HIS A 109 4.43 13.73 -0.45
N VAL A 110 3.98 12.49 -0.25
CA VAL A 110 4.81 11.29 -0.46
C VAL A 110 4.77 10.84 -1.93
N ILE A 111 5.95 10.50 -2.46
CA ILE A 111 6.09 9.89 -3.79
C ILE A 111 6.58 8.45 -3.63
N ILE A 112 5.81 7.51 -4.17
CA ILE A 112 6.14 6.08 -4.18
C ILE A 112 6.40 5.64 -5.63
N GLY A 113 7.63 5.21 -5.90
CA GLY A 113 8.08 4.68 -7.17
C GLY A 113 7.43 3.34 -7.54
N PRO A 114 7.62 2.87 -8.77
CA PRO A 114 6.99 1.63 -9.22
C PRO A 114 7.58 0.41 -8.52
N ASN A 115 6.79 -0.66 -8.43
CA ASN A 115 7.20 -1.96 -7.85
C ASN A 115 7.63 -1.89 -6.37
N VAL A 116 7.20 -0.87 -5.63
CA VAL A 116 7.47 -0.78 -4.19
C VAL A 116 6.60 -1.78 -3.44
N VAL A 117 7.16 -2.41 -2.41
CA VAL A 117 6.43 -3.29 -1.49
C VAL A 117 6.52 -2.72 -0.08
N LEU A 118 5.37 -2.37 0.49
CA LEU A 118 5.22 -2.02 1.90
C LEU A 118 4.50 -3.17 2.59
N ARG A 119 5.18 -3.85 3.54
CA ARG A 119 4.64 -5.05 4.18
C ARG A 119 4.69 -4.93 5.70
N ALA A 120 3.55 -4.61 6.31
CA ALA A 120 3.38 -4.44 7.76
C ALA A 120 2.95 -5.73 8.49
N SER A 121 3.24 -6.90 7.92
CA SER A 121 3.07 -8.20 8.57
C SER A 121 4.11 -9.21 8.08
N ASN A 122 4.34 -10.27 8.84
CA ASN A 122 5.25 -11.34 8.46
C ASN A 122 4.76 -12.69 9.00
N HIS A 123 5.24 -13.79 8.45
CA HIS A 123 5.04 -15.10 9.07
C HIS A 123 5.79 -15.18 10.39
N ALA A 124 5.25 -15.90 11.36
CA ALA A 124 6.03 -16.36 12.50
C ALA A 124 6.98 -17.49 12.03
N TYR A 125 8.22 -17.48 12.51
CA TYR A 125 9.25 -18.42 12.04
C TYR A 125 10.21 -18.90 13.14
N GLU A 126 10.01 -18.49 14.40
CA GLU A 126 10.94 -18.78 15.49
C GLU A 126 10.93 -20.26 15.91
N ARG A 127 9.81 -20.98 15.72
CA ARG A 127 9.69 -22.40 16.07
C ARG A 127 10.30 -23.26 14.97
N VAL A 128 11.40 -23.93 15.26
CA VAL A 128 12.08 -24.80 14.27
C VAL A 128 11.42 -26.18 14.10
N ASP A 129 10.49 -26.54 14.97
CA ASP A 129 9.78 -27.82 15.00
C ASP A 129 8.41 -27.81 14.31
N ILE A 130 7.94 -26.64 13.88
CA ILE A 130 6.65 -26.45 13.19
C ILE A 130 6.94 -25.81 11.82
N PRO A 131 6.36 -26.27 10.69
CA PRO A 131 6.52 -25.58 9.42
C PRO A 131 6.06 -24.12 9.49
N ILE A 132 6.81 -23.18 8.89
CA ILE A 132 6.53 -21.72 8.94
C ILE A 132 5.07 -21.38 8.62
N LYS A 133 4.49 -22.03 7.59
CA LYS A 133 3.09 -21.80 7.17
C LYS A 133 2.05 -22.11 8.27
N ASP A 134 2.41 -22.93 9.26
CA ASP A 134 1.53 -23.40 10.33
C ASP A 134 1.82 -22.65 11.66
N GLN A 135 2.78 -21.71 11.68
CA GLN A 135 3.15 -20.93 12.88
C GLN A 135 2.33 -19.64 13.05
N GLY A 136 1.54 -19.25 12.05
CA GLY A 136 0.77 -18.01 12.05
C GLY A 136 1.58 -16.80 11.58
N HIS A 137 1.15 -15.61 11.97
CA HIS A 137 1.67 -14.34 11.49
C HIS A 137 1.81 -13.31 12.62
N THR A 138 2.63 -12.30 12.38
CA THR A 138 2.82 -11.15 13.26
C THR A 138 2.61 -9.86 12.45
N GLY A 139 1.68 -9.02 12.90
CA GLY A 139 1.58 -7.64 12.43
C GLY A 139 2.76 -6.78 12.93
N GLY A 140 2.90 -5.60 12.33
CA GLY A 140 3.80 -4.55 12.77
C GLY A 140 3.39 -3.19 12.19
N GLU A 141 4.22 -2.18 12.36
CA GLU A 141 3.90 -0.82 11.92
C GLU A 141 4.90 -0.30 10.87
N ILE A 142 4.42 0.27 9.77
CA ILE A 142 5.22 1.07 8.86
C ILE A 142 4.70 2.50 8.90
N ILE A 143 5.59 3.45 9.19
CA ILE A 143 5.29 4.88 9.19
C ILE A 143 6.17 5.54 8.15
N ILE A 144 5.56 6.18 7.16
CA ILE A 144 6.23 7.02 6.18
C ILE A 144 5.79 8.45 6.48
N GLU A 145 6.71 9.29 6.92
CA GLU A 145 6.42 10.69 7.24
C GLU A 145 6.28 11.56 5.98
N ASN A 146 6.09 12.87 6.17
CA ASN A 146 5.80 13.81 5.09
C ASN A 146 7.02 14.02 4.16
N ASP A 147 6.74 14.34 2.89
CA ASP A 147 7.74 14.67 1.86
C ASP A 147 8.83 13.60 1.65
N VAL A 148 8.43 12.32 1.77
CA VAL A 148 9.32 11.18 1.51
C VAL A 148 9.25 10.77 0.05
N TRP A 149 10.41 10.47 -0.53
CA TRP A 149 10.50 9.83 -1.84
C TRP A 149 11.04 8.40 -1.73
N ILE A 150 10.18 7.43 -2.01
CA ILE A 150 10.56 6.02 -2.11
C ILE A 150 10.79 5.69 -3.58
N CYS A 151 12.03 5.42 -3.98
CA CYS A 151 12.35 5.11 -5.38
C CYS A 151 11.85 3.72 -5.81
N ALA A 152 12.01 3.42 -7.11
CA ALA A 152 11.56 2.16 -7.71
C ALA A 152 12.15 0.90 -7.03
N ASN A 153 11.37 -0.19 -7.02
CA ASN A 153 11.78 -1.51 -6.54
C ASN A 153 12.30 -1.53 -5.08
N VAL A 154 11.76 -0.68 -4.21
CA VAL A 154 12.09 -0.69 -2.77
C VAL A 154 11.17 -1.65 -2.02
N VAL A 155 11.72 -2.36 -1.04
CA VAL A 155 10.95 -3.14 -0.06
C VAL A 155 11.10 -2.48 1.31
N VAL A 156 10.00 -2.27 2.02
CA VAL A 156 9.97 -1.81 3.41
C VAL A 156 9.33 -2.89 4.27
N THR A 157 10.07 -3.39 5.25
CA THR A 157 9.58 -4.40 6.20
C THR A 157 8.77 -3.77 7.32
N LYS A 158 8.02 -4.61 8.06
CA LYS A 158 7.31 -4.18 9.26
C LYS A 158 8.28 -3.56 10.29
N ASP A 159 7.74 -2.72 11.16
CA ASP A 159 8.42 -2.04 12.26
C ASP A 159 9.50 -1.05 11.79
N VAL A 160 9.16 -0.26 10.78
CA VAL A 160 10.04 0.76 10.19
C VAL A 160 9.35 2.11 10.13
N ARG A 161 10.01 3.14 10.65
CA ARG A 161 9.68 4.55 10.43
C ARG A 161 10.64 5.18 9.41
N ILE A 162 10.10 5.78 8.37
CA ILE A 162 10.83 6.57 7.37
C ILE A 162 10.59 8.06 7.64
N GLY A 163 11.63 8.73 8.16
CA GLY A 163 11.58 10.11 8.62
C GLY A 163 11.33 11.13 7.51
N ALA A 164 10.75 12.27 7.87
CA ALA A 164 10.33 13.30 6.93
C ALA A 164 11.46 13.79 6.04
N HIS A 165 11.12 14.20 4.81
CA HIS A 165 12.07 14.68 3.82
C HIS A 165 13.16 13.66 3.44
N SER A 166 13.02 12.37 3.74
CA SER A 166 14.03 11.37 3.36
C SER A 166 13.80 10.80 1.96
N ILE A 167 14.85 10.20 1.40
CA ILE A 167 14.84 9.53 0.10
C ILE A 167 15.35 8.11 0.30
N ILE A 168 14.58 7.12 -0.17
CA ILE A 168 15.03 5.73 -0.26
C ILE A 168 15.43 5.45 -1.71
N ALA A 169 16.71 5.16 -1.93
CA ALA A 169 17.24 4.89 -3.27
C ALA A 169 16.67 3.59 -3.87
N ALA A 170 16.63 3.52 -5.20
CA ALA A 170 16.02 2.41 -5.92
C ALA A 170 16.67 1.06 -5.57
N GLY A 171 15.87 -0.01 -5.52
CA GLY A 171 16.35 -1.37 -5.24
C GLY A 171 16.74 -1.64 -3.79
N SER A 172 16.41 -0.75 -2.85
CA SER A 172 16.79 -0.91 -1.44
C SER A 172 15.81 -1.78 -0.65
N VAL A 173 16.30 -2.43 0.41
CA VAL A 173 15.46 -3.14 1.40
C VAL A 173 15.62 -2.44 2.75
N VAL A 174 14.57 -1.75 3.18
CA VAL A 174 14.55 -0.98 4.44
C VAL A 174 14.05 -1.87 5.57
N THR A 175 14.95 -2.17 6.50
CA THR A 175 14.71 -3.05 7.66
C THR A 175 14.88 -2.36 9.01
N SER A 176 15.12 -1.06 9.00
CA SER A 176 15.33 -0.23 10.19
C SER A 176 14.91 1.20 9.91
N ASP A 177 14.69 1.98 10.96
CA ASP A 177 14.30 3.38 10.85
C ASP A 177 15.27 4.20 9.99
N VAL A 178 14.71 5.18 9.30
CA VAL A 178 15.41 6.12 8.42
C VAL A 178 15.29 7.52 9.01
N GLU A 179 16.43 8.15 9.24
CA GLU A 179 16.48 9.50 9.81
C GLU A 179 15.86 10.54 8.85
N PRO A 180 15.20 11.59 9.35
CA PRO A 180 14.75 12.71 8.52
C PRO A 180 15.90 13.35 7.72
N TYR A 181 15.56 14.01 6.61
CA TYR A 181 16.50 14.73 5.74
C TYR A 181 17.72 13.88 5.32
N SER A 182 17.49 12.62 4.99
CA SER A 182 18.55 11.68 4.65
C SER A 182 18.27 10.91 3.37
N VAL A 183 19.31 10.35 2.78
CA VAL A 183 19.24 9.42 1.67
C VAL A 183 19.74 8.07 2.15
N PHE A 184 18.92 7.03 2.07
CA PHE A 184 19.28 5.66 2.41
C PHE A 184 19.33 4.79 1.15
N ALA A 185 20.26 3.84 1.10
CA ALA A 185 20.43 2.94 -0.04
C ALA A 185 20.97 1.56 0.39
N GLY A 186 20.63 0.51 -0.37
CA GLY A 186 21.25 -0.82 -0.25
C GLY A 186 20.34 -1.91 0.32
N VAL A 187 20.90 -3.11 0.51
CA VAL A 187 20.23 -4.30 1.04
C VAL A 187 21.12 -4.94 2.12
N PRO A 188 20.85 -4.71 3.42
CA PRO A 188 19.87 -3.76 3.95
C PRO A 188 20.25 -2.31 3.67
N ALA A 189 19.25 -1.43 3.65
CA ALA A 189 19.42 0.00 3.40
C ALA A 189 20.21 0.64 4.54
N LYS A 190 21.21 1.45 4.19
CA LYS A 190 22.01 2.23 5.14
C LYS A 190 22.04 3.69 4.74
N LEU A 191 22.33 4.57 5.70
CA LEU A 191 22.55 5.99 5.43
C LEU A 191 23.65 6.13 4.37
N LEU A 192 23.29 6.71 3.23
CA LEU A 192 24.22 7.05 2.15
C LEU A 192 24.78 8.46 2.35
N ARG A 193 23.89 9.42 2.62
CA ARG A 193 24.22 10.84 2.88
C ARG A 193 23.04 11.58 3.46
N LYS A 194 23.24 12.82 3.90
CA LYS A 194 22.15 13.76 4.19
C LYS A 194 21.57 14.35 2.87
N ARG A 195 20.29 14.71 2.91
CA ARG A 195 19.60 15.47 1.86
C ARG A 195 19.86 16.96 2.13
N ASN A 196 20.67 17.58 1.27
CA ASN A 196 21.00 19.01 1.33
C ASN A 196 20.00 19.82 0.52
#